data_AF-A0A2E7UNS9-F1
#
_entry.id   AF-A0A2E7UNS9-F1
#
_cell.length_a   1.000
_cell.length_b   1.000
_cell.length_c   1.000
_cell.angle_alpha   90.00
_cell.angle_beta   90.00
_cell.angle_gamma   90.00
#
_symmetry.space_group_name_H-M   'P 1'
#
loop_
_entity.id
_entity.type
_entity.pdbx_description
1 polymer ?
#
loop_
_entity_poly.entity_id
_entity_poly.type
_entity_poly.pdbx_seq_one_letter_code
_entity_poly.pdbx_strand_id
1 'polypeptide(L)'
;MTTAPENSPPSAPGVAIVPTDPATNQPLRCELVVASIDDEGDLITYRTEWLQNGSATGQTESSVSSTTTAVGDEWTCRITANDGALDSGSGEATVTIGDARYSGDVTGLGGTSYSASSCFGGCDDSTYAAANAFDDNPGTAGYSTWHATWTGGPEWIAVDFGEGNDKTITRYGLMGASFHEGYRVRDFSLQGSHDGMAWDTIDTVTDANLAYVMYGGEPFSYYAVENDNAYRHWRYLITANEGGQTYANEVGIVEIEMFEAEPVE
;
A
#
# COMPACT_ATOMS: atom_id res chain seq x y z
N MET A 1 -51.75 -25.74 27.28
CA MET A 1 -51.33 -24.60 26.47
C MET A 1 -49.86 -24.40 26.74
N THR A 2 -49.00 -24.62 25.77
CA THR A 2 -47.60 -24.18 25.83
C THR A 2 -47.62 -22.69 25.52
N THR A 3 -47.19 -21.85 26.47
CA THR A 3 -46.94 -20.43 26.20
C THR A 3 -45.85 -20.33 25.15
N ALA A 4 -45.97 -19.39 24.20
CA ALA A 4 -44.89 -19.10 23.26
C ALA A 4 -43.61 -18.73 24.03
N PRO A 5 -42.40 -19.03 23.50
CA PRO A 5 -41.15 -18.58 24.10
C PRO A 5 -41.15 -17.05 24.27
N GLU A 6 -40.43 -16.57 25.28
CA GLU A 6 -40.21 -15.14 25.49
C GLU A 6 -39.24 -14.62 24.42
N ASN A 7 -39.55 -13.49 23.79
CA ASN A 7 -38.74 -12.90 22.73
C ASN A 7 -37.34 -12.54 23.23
N SER A 8 -36.31 -12.96 22.52
CA SER A 8 -34.92 -12.61 22.76
C SER A 8 -34.39 -11.68 21.67
N PRO A 9 -33.38 -10.82 21.94
CA PRO A 9 -32.79 -10.00 20.89
C PRO A 9 -31.99 -10.87 19.91
N PRO A 10 -31.93 -10.50 18.61
CA PRO A 10 -31.15 -11.24 17.64
C PRO A 10 -29.64 -11.15 17.92
N SER A 11 -28.86 -12.10 17.38
CA SER A 11 -27.39 -12.08 17.51
C SER A 11 -26.79 -10.83 16.85
N ALA A 12 -25.63 -10.37 17.33
CA ALA A 12 -24.93 -9.26 16.67
C ALA A 12 -24.48 -9.67 15.25
N PRO A 13 -24.59 -8.78 14.25
CA PRO A 13 -24.10 -9.05 12.91
C PRO A 13 -22.57 -8.98 12.85
N GLY A 14 -21.98 -9.65 11.85
CA GLY A 14 -20.60 -9.42 11.44
C GLY A 14 -20.55 -8.37 10.33
N VAL A 15 -19.64 -7.40 10.43
CA VAL A 15 -19.55 -6.26 9.52
C VAL A 15 -18.13 -6.15 8.95
N ALA A 16 -18.02 -5.74 7.69
CA ALA A 16 -16.76 -5.35 7.06
C ALA A 16 -16.95 -4.04 6.28
N ILE A 17 -15.84 -3.31 6.08
CA ILE A 17 -15.79 -2.20 5.13
C ILE A 17 -14.94 -2.64 3.94
N VAL A 18 -15.40 -2.32 2.74
CA VAL A 18 -14.69 -2.57 1.47
C VAL A 18 -14.44 -1.23 0.75
N PRO A 19 -13.21 -0.98 0.27
CA PRO A 19 -12.00 -1.79 0.47
C PRO A 19 -11.49 -1.72 1.93
N THR A 20 -10.64 -2.67 2.33
CA THR A 20 -10.05 -2.72 3.68
C THR A 20 -8.94 -1.71 3.91
N ASP A 21 -8.37 -1.17 2.83
CA ASP A 21 -7.39 -0.07 2.83
C ASP A 21 -7.82 1.02 1.83
N PRO A 22 -8.88 1.79 2.15
CA PRO A 22 -9.48 2.74 1.22
C PRO A 22 -8.67 4.01 1.09
N ALA A 23 -8.56 4.52 -0.14
CA ALA A 23 -7.96 5.81 -0.42
C ALA A 23 -9.00 6.90 -0.77
N THR A 24 -8.59 8.17 -0.81
CA THR A 24 -9.50 9.32 -1.01
C THR A 24 -10.29 9.36 -2.33
N ASN A 25 -10.02 8.46 -3.28
CA ASN A 25 -10.76 8.31 -4.53
C ASN A 25 -11.74 7.11 -4.51
N GLN A 26 -11.72 6.28 -3.47
CA GLN A 26 -12.55 5.07 -3.36
C GLN A 26 -13.75 5.30 -2.42
N PRO A 27 -14.98 4.94 -2.84
CA PRO A 27 -16.10 4.95 -1.93
C PRO A 27 -15.95 3.83 -0.89
N LEU A 28 -16.50 4.02 0.30
CA LEU A 28 -16.59 2.95 1.29
C LEU A 28 -17.91 2.19 1.08
N ARG A 29 -17.88 0.87 1.16
CA ARG A 29 -19.07 0.02 1.29
C ARG A 29 -19.07 -0.67 2.62
N CYS A 30 -20.21 -0.67 3.29
CA CYS A 30 -20.42 -1.45 4.49
C CYS A 30 -21.19 -2.73 4.17
N GLU A 31 -20.57 -3.85 4.49
CA GLU A 31 -21.06 -5.17 4.13
C GLU A 31 -21.39 -6.00 5.37
N LEU A 32 -22.52 -6.70 5.30
CA LEU A 32 -22.92 -7.70 6.26
C LEU A 32 -22.22 -9.02 5.91
N VAL A 33 -21.17 -9.37 6.65
CA VAL A 33 -20.38 -10.60 6.41
C VAL A 33 -20.87 -11.79 7.24
N VAL A 34 -21.58 -11.54 8.34
CA VAL A 34 -22.29 -12.56 9.12
C VAL A 34 -23.68 -12.05 9.44
N ALA A 35 -24.70 -12.72 8.92
CA ALA A 35 -26.09 -12.40 9.22
C ALA A 35 -26.44 -12.71 10.68
N SER A 36 -27.30 -11.89 11.27
CA SER A 36 -27.86 -12.13 12.60
C SER A 36 -28.82 -13.32 12.58
N ILE A 37 -28.91 -14.00 13.72
CA ILE A 37 -29.80 -15.13 13.95
C ILE A 37 -30.74 -14.76 15.09
N ASP A 38 -32.02 -15.07 14.91
CA ASP A 38 -33.06 -14.97 15.93
C ASP A 38 -33.48 -16.39 16.34
N ASP A 39 -33.52 -16.67 17.63
CA ASP A 39 -33.78 -18.02 18.16
C ASP A 39 -35.26 -18.41 18.04
N GLU A 40 -36.15 -17.42 17.97
CA GLU A 40 -37.59 -17.59 17.82
C GLU A 40 -38.02 -17.69 16.35
N GLY A 41 -37.14 -17.30 15.42
CA GLY A 41 -37.35 -17.32 13.98
C GLY A 41 -38.07 -16.08 13.45
N ASP A 42 -38.03 -14.96 14.19
CA ASP A 42 -38.61 -13.69 13.78
C ASP A 42 -37.84 -13.05 12.61
N LEU A 43 -38.52 -12.17 11.87
CA LEU A 43 -37.95 -11.55 10.69
C LEU A 43 -36.97 -10.44 11.08
N ILE A 44 -35.73 -10.60 10.65
CA ILE A 44 -34.66 -9.63 10.95
C ILE A 44 -34.59 -8.53 9.90
N THR A 45 -34.47 -7.29 10.39
CA THR A 45 -34.12 -6.10 9.62
C THR A 45 -32.80 -5.51 10.12
N TYR A 46 -32.13 -4.70 9.30
CA TYR A 46 -30.82 -4.12 9.62
C TYR A 46 -30.85 -2.60 9.48
N ARG A 47 -30.11 -1.92 10.35
CA ARG A 47 -29.87 -0.48 10.30
C ARG A 47 -28.38 -0.23 10.30
N THR A 48 -27.92 0.53 9.30
CA THR A 48 -26.52 0.97 9.18
C THR A 48 -26.36 2.37 9.76
N GLU A 49 -25.24 2.62 10.43
CA GLU A 49 -24.79 3.91 10.93
C GLU A 49 -23.29 4.09 10.59
N TRP A 50 -22.92 5.27 10.12
CA TRP A 50 -21.51 5.63 9.91
C TRP A 50 -21.01 6.65 10.93
N LEU A 51 -19.82 6.38 11.47
CA LEU A 51 -19.07 7.32 12.31
C LEU A 51 -17.82 7.77 11.56
N GLN A 52 -17.52 9.06 11.62
CA GLN A 52 -16.29 9.66 11.14
C GLN A 52 -15.53 10.20 12.36
N ASN A 53 -14.30 9.73 12.56
CA ASN A 53 -13.44 10.09 13.69
C ASN A 53 -14.19 9.93 15.04
N GLY A 54 -14.90 8.81 15.19
CA GLY A 54 -15.72 8.47 16.37
C GLY A 54 -17.04 9.23 16.53
N SER A 55 -17.38 10.15 15.62
CA SER A 55 -18.62 10.93 15.67
C SER A 55 -19.64 10.47 14.63
N ALA A 56 -20.91 10.30 15.04
CA ALA A 56 -21.97 9.88 14.13
C ALA A 56 -22.20 10.92 13.01
N THR A 57 -22.23 10.46 11.76
CA THR A 57 -22.44 11.31 10.57
C THR A 57 -23.91 11.45 10.20
N GLY A 58 -24.78 10.57 10.70
CA GLY A 58 -26.18 10.45 10.30
C GLY A 58 -26.39 9.72 8.96
N GLN A 59 -25.32 9.28 8.29
CA GLN A 59 -25.44 8.46 7.09
C GLN A 59 -25.89 7.04 7.46
N THR A 60 -26.88 6.54 6.72
CA THR A 60 -27.51 5.22 6.93
C THR A 60 -27.51 4.34 5.69
N GLU A 61 -27.05 4.87 4.55
CA GLU A 61 -26.85 4.10 3.33
C GLU A 61 -25.67 3.13 3.50
N SER A 62 -25.68 2.03 2.76
CA SER A 62 -24.60 1.04 2.79
C SER A 62 -23.30 1.52 2.14
N SER A 63 -23.26 2.75 1.61
CA SER A 63 -22.08 3.32 0.98
C SER A 63 -21.84 4.78 1.39
N VAL A 64 -20.57 5.14 1.54
CA VAL A 64 -20.10 6.52 1.71
C VAL A 64 -19.33 6.94 0.46
N SER A 65 -19.62 8.13 -0.05
CA SER A 65 -18.92 8.69 -1.22
C SER A 65 -17.48 9.09 -0.85
N SER A 66 -16.52 8.81 -1.73
CA SER A 66 -15.14 9.29 -1.60
C SER A 66 -15.05 10.82 -1.53
N THR A 67 -16.02 11.54 -2.09
CA THR A 67 -16.08 13.01 -2.01
C THR A 67 -16.30 13.56 -0.60
N THR A 68 -16.66 12.70 0.36
CA THR A 68 -16.87 13.09 1.77
C THR A 68 -15.78 12.57 2.71
N THR A 69 -14.79 11.87 2.18
CA THR A 69 -13.65 11.32 2.93
C THR A 69 -12.40 12.18 2.71
N ALA A 70 -11.53 12.28 3.71
CA ALA A 70 -10.23 12.91 3.62
C ALA A 70 -9.13 12.01 4.18
N VAL A 71 -7.88 12.19 3.72
CA VAL A 71 -6.72 11.44 4.21
C VAL A 71 -6.63 11.52 5.73
N GLY A 72 -6.45 10.37 6.38
CA GLY A 72 -6.35 10.23 7.83
C GLY A 72 -7.68 10.19 8.56
N ASP A 73 -8.82 10.34 7.88
CA ASP A 73 -10.12 10.11 8.51
C ASP A 73 -10.26 8.64 8.92
N GLU A 74 -10.74 8.41 10.13
CA GLU A 74 -11.21 7.11 10.57
C GLU A 74 -12.71 6.98 10.27
N TRP A 75 -13.10 5.97 9.50
CA TRP A 75 -14.49 5.67 9.20
C TRP A 75 -14.88 4.32 9.80
N THR A 76 -15.95 4.34 10.60
CA THR A 76 -16.52 3.13 11.22
C THR A 76 -17.92 2.91 10.67
N CYS A 77 -18.16 1.73 10.11
CA CYS A 77 -19.50 1.27 9.85
C CYS A 77 -20.00 0.46 11.04
N ARG A 78 -21.22 0.77 11.48
CA ARG A 78 -21.95 0.04 12.50
C ARG A 78 -23.25 -0.50 11.91
N ILE A 79 -23.52 -1.79 12.08
CA ILE A 79 -24.81 -2.40 11.75
C ILE A 79 -25.47 -2.95 13.01
N THR A 80 -26.75 -2.65 13.21
CA THR A 80 -27.60 -3.22 14.25
C THR A 80 -28.76 -3.97 13.61
N ALA A 81 -29.01 -5.20 14.06
CA ALA A 81 -30.16 -6.01 13.64
C ALA A 81 -31.36 -5.77 14.56
N ASN A 82 -32.57 -5.95 14.04
CA ASN A 82 -33.82 -5.82 14.78
C ASN A 82 -34.81 -6.90 14.33
N ASP A 83 -35.39 -7.63 15.29
CA ASP A 83 -36.37 -8.72 15.09
C ASP A 83 -37.84 -8.21 14.97
N GLY A 84 -38.05 -6.90 15.01
CA GLY A 84 -39.37 -6.25 15.09
C GLY A 84 -39.76 -5.76 16.49
N ALA A 85 -39.03 -6.17 17.53
CA ALA A 85 -39.26 -5.83 18.93
C ALA A 85 -38.00 -5.33 19.65
N LEU A 86 -36.87 -6.00 19.48
CA LEU A 86 -35.60 -5.76 20.15
C LEU A 86 -34.45 -5.56 19.14
N ASP A 87 -33.53 -4.67 19.50
CA ASP A 87 -32.26 -4.49 18.78
C ASP A 87 -31.23 -5.50 19.28
N SER A 88 -30.39 -6.00 18.37
CA SER A 88 -29.17 -6.75 18.71
C SER A 88 -28.08 -5.85 19.32
N GLY A 89 -27.00 -6.46 19.78
CA GLY A 89 -25.70 -5.77 19.82
C GLY A 89 -25.26 -5.34 18.41
N SER A 90 -24.43 -4.32 18.29
CA SER A 90 -23.90 -3.90 16.99
C SER A 90 -22.71 -4.72 16.53
N GLY A 91 -22.61 -4.95 15.22
CA GLY A 91 -21.36 -5.29 14.55
C GLY A 91 -20.69 -4.01 14.03
N GLU A 92 -19.36 -3.96 14.07
CA GLU A 92 -18.59 -2.79 13.62
C GLU A 92 -17.37 -3.20 12.80
N ALA A 93 -17.01 -2.35 11.85
CA ALA A 93 -15.72 -2.38 11.14
C ALA A 93 -15.20 -0.95 10.97
N THR A 94 -13.88 -0.78 11.06
CA THR A 94 -13.22 0.53 11.00
C THR A 94 -12.07 0.49 10.01
N VAL A 95 -11.92 1.57 9.24
CA VAL A 95 -10.83 1.80 8.28
C VAL A 95 -10.31 3.23 8.43
N THR A 96 -9.06 3.46 8.04
CA THR A 96 -8.48 4.80 7.91
C THR A 96 -8.32 5.12 6.44
N ILE A 97 -8.71 6.33 6.02
CA ILE A 97 -8.61 6.75 4.63
C ILE A 97 -7.15 7.08 4.30
N GLY A 98 -6.55 6.27 3.43
CA GLY A 98 -5.25 6.51 2.83
C GLY A 98 -5.26 7.62 1.78
N ASP A 99 -4.08 8.00 1.33
CA ASP A 99 -3.95 8.91 0.20
C ASP A 99 -4.13 8.16 -1.12
N ALA A 100 -5.00 8.66 -2.01
CA ALA A 100 -5.23 8.07 -3.33
C ALA A 100 -3.95 7.91 -4.17
N ARG A 101 -2.88 8.65 -3.86
CA ARG A 101 -1.56 8.51 -4.49
C ARG A 101 -0.89 7.16 -4.19
N TYR A 102 -1.12 6.62 -3.00
CA TYR A 102 -0.59 5.35 -2.49
C TYR A 102 -1.62 4.23 -2.55
N SER A 103 -2.75 4.42 -3.26
CA SER A 103 -3.74 3.36 -3.47
C SER A 103 -3.10 2.20 -4.25
N GLY A 104 -3.21 0.99 -3.71
CA GLY A 104 -2.65 -0.22 -4.28
C GLY A 104 -1.13 -0.35 -4.10
N ASP A 105 -0.51 0.54 -3.32
CA ASP A 105 0.89 0.47 -2.98
C ASP A 105 1.18 -0.72 -2.07
N VAL A 106 2.29 -1.40 -2.30
CA VAL A 106 2.68 -2.59 -1.54
C VAL A 106 4.05 -2.46 -0.88
N THR A 107 4.76 -1.35 -1.07
CA THR A 107 5.97 -0.99 -0.31
C THR A 107 5.61 -0.50 1.10
N GLY A 108 6.61 -0.38 1.97
CA GLY A 108 6.40 0.03 3.37
C GLY A 108 5.65 -0.98 4.27
N LEU A 109 5.09 -2.06 3.72
CA LEU A 109 4.28 -3.05 4.46
C LEU A 109 5.09 -3.83 5.51
N GLY A 110 4.45 -4.20 6.61
CA GLY A 110 5.06 -5.04 7.64
C GLY A 110 5.36 -6.45 7.12
N GLY A 111 6.51 -7.02 7.51
CA GLY A 111 6.92 -8.38 7.13
C GLY A 111 7.76 -8.46 5.85
N THR A 112 8.08 -7.32 5.24
CA THR A 112 9.03 -7.20 4.14
C THR A 112 10.48 -7.17 4.63
N SER A 113 11.42 -7.50 3.75
CA SER A 113 12.84 -7.26 3.98
C SER A 113 13.51 -6.67 2.75
N TYR A 114 14.53 -5.85 2.98
CA TYR A 114 15.18 -5.06 1.93
C TYR A 114 16.65 -5.40 1.84
N SER A 115 17.18 -5.44 0.62
CA SER A 115 18.60 -5.69 0.37
C SER A 115 19.08 -4.95 -0.86
N ALA A 116 20.40 -4.77 -0.96
CA ALA A 116 21.03 -4.16 -2.12
C ALA A 116 22.38 -4.80 -2.40
N SER A 117 22.90 -4.61 -3.61
CA SER A 117 24.24 -5.03 -4.02
C SER A 117 25.33 -4.38 -3.16
N SER A 118 25.16 -3.10 -2.85
CA SER A 118 26.08 -2.33 -2.01
C SER A 118 25.36 -1.12 -1.40
N CYS A 119 25.98 -0.58 -0.34
CA CYS A 119 25.54 0.66 0.28
C CYS A 119 26.77 1.50 0.66
N PHE A 120 26.71 2.81 0.45
CA PHE A 120 27.76 3.73 0.84
C PHE A 120 27.93 3.70 2.37
N GLY A 121 29.16 3.47 2.87
CA GLY A 121 29.41 3.29 4.30
C GLY A 121 29.08 1.88 4.85
N GLY A 122 28.48 1.01 4.05
CA GLY A 122 28.07 -0.35 4.41
C GLY A 122 26.56 -0.47 4.66
N CYS A 123 25.94 -1.59 4.29
CA CYS A 123 24.48 -1.76 4.36
C CYS A 123 23.93 -1.94 5.78
N ASP A 124 24.80 -2.13 6.78
CA ASP A 124 24.42 -2.12 8.20
C ASP A 124 24.29 -0.68 8.75
N ASP A 125 24.72 0.35 7.99
CA ASP A 125 24.52 1.76 8.31
C ASP A 125 23.09 2.17 7.94
N SER A 126 22.34 2.68 8.92
CA SER A 126 20.95 3.12 8.73
C SER A 126 20.81 4.35 7.82
N THR A 127 21.89 5.00 7.40
CA THR A 127 21.83 6.24 6.61
C THR A 127 21.56 5.98 5.12
N TYR A 128 22.18 4.93 4.58
CA TYR A 128 22.17 4.63 3.13
C TYR A 128 21.67 3.22 2.80
N ALA A 129 20.99 2.59 3.76
CA ALA A 129 20.47 1.24 3.64
C ALA A 129 19.37 1.15 2.58
N ALA A 130 19.18 -0.07 2.04
CA ALA A 130 18.12 -0.36 1.07
C ALA A 130 16.72 -0.01 1.61
N ALA A 131 16.49 -0.18 2.91
CA ALA A 131 15.19 0.10 3.54
C ALA A 131 14.74 1.57 3.39
N ASN A 132 15.68 2.51 3.27
CA ASN A 132 15.39 3.94 3.16
C ASN A 132 14.93 4.37 1.76
N ALA A 133 14.72 3.41 0.84
CA ALA A 133 14.08 3.67 -0.43
C ALA A 133 12.69 3.00 -0.49
N PHE A 134 12.18 2.51 0.65
CA PHE A 134 10.90 1.82 0.79
C PHE A 134 10.25 2.19 2.14
N ASP A 135 10.57 3.37 2.68
CA ASP A 135 10.16 3.81 4.02
C ASP A 135 9.07 4.89 3.98
N ASP A 136 8.46 5.11 2.81
CA ASP A 136 7.42 6.12 2.55
C ASP A 136 7.85 7.52 2.98
N ASN A 137 9.16 7.80 2.94
CA ASN A 137 9.76 9.01 3.47
C ASN A 137 10.52 9.78 2.38
N PRO A 138 9.79 10.57 1.56
CA PRO A 138 10.36 11.26 0.41
C PRO A 138 11.28 12.45 0.76
N GLY A 139 11.73 12.64 2.02
CA GLY A 139 12.58 13.79 2.33
C GLY A 139 13.28 13.85 3.68
N THR A 140 14.60 13.64 3.66
CA THR A 140 15.56 14.77 3.67
C THR A 140 16.79 14.36 2.87
N ALA A 141 17.07 15.09 1.79
CA ALA A 141 18.21 14.84 0.90
C ALA A 141 19.51 14.66 1.70
N GLY A 142 20.01 13.43 1.72
CA GLY A 142 21.33 13.07 2.26
C GLY A 142 21.35 12.01 3.35
N TYR A 143 20.24 11.68 4.03
CA TYR A 143 20.29 10.76 5.19
C TYR A 143 19.12 9.74 5.32
N SER A 144 18.20 9.67 4.35
CA SER A 144 17.18 8.62 4.20
C SER A 144 17.02 8.35 2.70
N THR A 145 17.88 7.51 2.15
CA THR A 145 17.90 7.13 0.73
C THR A 145 18.74 5.86 0.62
N TRP A 146 18.46 5.01 -0.35
CA TRP A 146 19.46 4.02 -0.74
C TRP A 146 20.54 4.69 -1.60
N HIS A 147 21.80 4.46 -1.26
CA HIS A 147 22.95 4.99 -1.98
C HIS A 147 24.06 3.93 -2.06
N ALA A 148 24.55 3.65 -3.27
CA ALA A 148 25.58 2.66 -3.56
C ALA A 148 26.84 3.28 -4.17
N THR A 149 28.01 2.71 -3.85
CA THR A 149 29.29 3.03 -4.50
C THR A 149 29.39 2.27 -5.83
N TRP A 150 28.99 2.90 -6.92
CA TRP A 150 29.02 2.32 -8.26
C TRP A 150 30.45 2.24 -8.80
N THR A 151 30.93 1.02 -9.09
CA THR A 151 32.26 0.80 -9.71
C THR A 151 32.22 0.50 -11.22
N GLY A 152 31.15 0.92 -11.91
CA GLY A 152 30.92 0.66 -13.34
C GLY A 152 30.24 -0.68 -13.69
N GLY A 153 29.79 -1.46 -12.70
CA GLY A 153 28.99 -2.67 -12.88
C GLY A 153 27.51 -2.47 -12.55
N PRO A 154 26.60 -3.41 -12.83
CA PRO A 154 25.21 -3.24 -12.42
C PRO A 154 25.09 -3.25 -10.89
N GLU A 155 24.36 -2.27 -10.34
CA GLU A 155 23.92 -2.28 -8.95
C GLU A 155 22.47 -2.77 -8.88
N TRP A 156 22.02 -3.23 -7.73
CA TRP A 156 20.62 -3.58 -7.53
C TRP A 156 20.14 -3.23 -6.12
N ILE A 157 18.85 -2.96 -6.03
CA ILE A 157 18.09 -2.84 -4.78
C ILE A 157 16.85 -3.73 -4.90
N ALA A 158 16.52 -4.44 -3.82
CA ALA A 158 15.50 -5.46 -3.81
C ALA A 158 14.63 -5.41 -2.55
N VAL A 159 13.38 -5.84 -2.73
CA VAL A 159 12.41 -6.13 -1.67
C VAL A 159 12.03 -7.62 -1.75
N ASP A 160 11.91 -8.24 -0.58
CA ASP A 160 11.28 -9.53 -0.37
C ASP A 160 9.99 -9.31 0.42
N PHE A 161 8.83 -9.61 -0.18
CA PHE A 161 7.52 -9.45 0.47
C PHE A 161 7.19 -10.54 1.51
N GLY A 162 8.03 -11.56 1.64
CA GLY A 162 7.84 -12.68 2.56
C GLY A 162 7.09 -13.85 1.92
N GLU A 163 7.20 -15.02 2.56
CA GLU A 163 6.61 -16.26 2.05
C GLU A 163 5.08 -16.15 1.97
N GLY A 164 4.52 -16.46 0.79
CA GLY A 164 3.07 -16.42 0.54
C GLY A 164 2.51 -15.05 0.19
N ASN A 165 3.36 -14.02 0.08
CA ASN A 165 2.98 -12.65 -0.22
C ASN A 165 3.41 -12.23 -1.64
N ASP A 166 3.26 -13.13 -2.61
CA ASP A 166 3.60 -12.85 -4.00
C ASP A 166 2.78 -11.67 -4.54
N LYS A 167 3.46 -10.73 -5.21
CA LYS A 167 2.90 -9.47 -5.72
C LYS A 167 2.87 -9.45 -7.23
N THR A 168 1.77 -8.98 -7.82
CA THR A 168 1.61 -8.73 -9.25
C THR A 168 1.75 -7.24 -9.52
N ILE A 169 3.00 -6.77 -9.67
CA ILE A 169 3.27 -5.35 -9.86
C ILE A 169 2.88 -4.93 -11.28
N THR A 170 2.07 -3.88 -11.39
CA THR A 170 1.57 -3.32 -12.66
C THR A 170 1.92 -1.85 -12.85
N ARG A 171 2.36 -1.19 -11.78
CA ARG A 171 2.91 0.16 -11.84
C ARG A 171 3.97 0.30 -10.77
N TYR A 172 4.97 1.14 -11.01
CA TYR A 172 5.97 1.47 -10.01
C TYR A 172 6.43 2.92 -10.16
N GLY A 173 6.91 3.51 -9.06
CA GLY A 173 7.45 4.85 -9.00
C GLY A 173 8.87 4.85 -8.44
N LEU A 174 9.76 5.65 -9.02
CA LEU A 174 11.08 5.94 -8.43
C LEU A 174 11.25 7.45 -8.23
N MET A 175 11.85 7.82 -7.11
CA MET A 175 12.40 9.14 -6.87
C MET A 175 13.92 9.13 -7.02
N GLY A 176 14.44 9.96 -7.92
CA GLY A 176 15.88 10.05 -8.18
C GLY A 176 16.64 10.69 -7.02
N ALA A 177 17.92 10.34 -6.88
CA ALA A 177 18.85 10.99 -5.97
C ALA A 177 18.72 12.54 -5.98
N SER A 178 18.57 13.12 -4.80
CA SER A 178 18.36 14.56 -4.60
C SER A 178 19.65 15.31 -4.23
N PHE A 179 20.67 14.60 -3.78
CA PHE A 179 21.95 15.15 -3.28
C PHE A 179 22.96 15.44 -4.39
N HIS A 180 22.88 14.74 -5.53
CA HIS A 180 23.66 15.06 -6.72
C HIS A 180 22.97 14.53 -7.99
N GLU A 181 22.94 15.32 -9.06
CA GLU A 181 22.24 14.94 -10.30
C GLU A 181 22.86 13.71 -10.98
N GLY A 182 24.19 13.61 -10.97
CA GLY A 182 24.92 12.51 -11.59
C GLY A 182 24.69 11.13 -10.95
N TYR A 183 24.10 11.08 -9.76
CA TYR A 183 23.83 9.83 -9.05
C TYR A 183 22.44 9.28 -9.33
N ARG A 184 21.60 9.99 -10.09
CA ARG A 184 20.27 9.50 -10.42
C ARG A 184 20.37 8.31 -11.35
N VAL A 185 19.55 7.31 -11.10
CA VAL A 185 19.37 6.16 -11.99
C VAL A 185 18.87 6.65 -13.35
N ARG A 186 19.51 6.17 -14.42
CA ARG A 186 19.17 6.49 -15.82
C ARG A 186 18.71 5.26 -16.60
N ASP A 187 19.46 4.16 -16.51
CA ASP A 187 19.10 2.90 -17.17
C ASP A 187 18.90 1.81 -16.10
N PHE A 188 17.76 1.13 -16.15
CA PHE A 188 17.43 0.07 -15.20
C PHE A 188 16.39 -0.91 -15.76
N SER A 189 16.27 -2.07 -15.11
CA SER A 189 15.21 -3.05 -15.35
C SER A 189 14.48 -3.36 -14.04
N LEU A 190 13.14 -3.45 -14.11
CA LEU A 190 12.35 -4.07 -13.05
C LEU A 190 12.37 -5.59 -13.25
N GLN A 191 12.67 -6.34 -12.19
CA GLN A 191 12.73 -7.80 -12.25
C GLN A 191 11.97 -8.45 -11.10
N GLY A 192 11.31 -9.57 -11.37
CA GLY A 192 10.61 -10.41 -10.41
C GLY A 192 11.30 -11.76 -10.21
N SER A 193 11.18 -12.35 -9.02
CA SER A 193 11.74 -13.65 -8.70
C SER A 193 10.92 -14.38 -7.62
N HIS A 194 10.81 -15.70 -7.75
CA HIS A 194 10.18 -16.55 -6.73
C HIS A 194 11.15 -16.96 -5.61
N ASP A 195 12.46 -16.95 -5.86
CA ASP A 195 13.48 -17.50 -4.95
C ASP A 195 14.62 -16.53 -4.60
N GLY A 196 14.61 -15.32 -5.16
CA GLY A 196 15.64 -14.30 -5.00
C GLY A 196 16.92 -14.59 -5.79
N MET A 197 16.97 -15.67 -6.59
CA MET A 197 18.16 -16.14 -7.30
C MET A 197 17.98 -16.12 -8.82
N ALA A 198 16.84 -16.63 -9.32
CA ALA A 198 16.46 -16.58 -10.72
C ALA A 198 15.49 -15.43 -10.95
N TRP A 199 15.84 -14.52 -11.88
CA TRP A 199 15.14 -13.25 -12.07
C TRP A 199 14.60 -13.13 -13.49
N ASP A 200 13.32 -12.84 -13.60
CA ASP A 200 12.65 -12.52 -14.86
C ASP A 200 12.58 -11.00 -15.03
N THR A 201 12.98 -10.49 -16.20
CA THR A 201 12.86 -9.07 -16.51
C THR A 201 11.44 -8.73 -16.92
N ILE A 202 10.81 -7.84 -16.16
CA ILE A 202 9.41 -7.42 -16.33
C ILE A 202 9.33 -6.10 -17.11
N ASP A 203 10.23 -5.15 -16.81
CA ASP A 203 10.36 -3.91 -17.57
C ASP A 203 11.83 -3.52 -17.78
N THR A 204 12.12 -2.73 -18.80
CA THR A 204 13.43 -2.13 -19.06
C THR A 204 13.27 -0.69 -19.51
N VAL A 205 13.87 0.21 -18.74
CA VAL A 205 13.86 1.66 -18.97
C VAL A 205 15.28 2.12 -19.28
N THR A 206 15.41 2.92 -20.34
CA THR A 206 16.66 3.60 -20.72
C THR A 206 16.43 5.09 -20.79
N ASP A 207 17.47 5.88 -20.50
CA ASP A 207 17.43 7.34 -20.53
C ASP A 207 16.32 7.93 -19.63
N ALA A 208 16.07 7.30 -18.49
CA ALA A 208 15.15 7.79 -17.48
C ALA A 208 15.63 9.13 -16.92
N ASN A 209 14.76 10.13 -16.90
CA ASN A 209 15.02 11.39 -16.22
C ASN A 209 14.19 11.42 -14.92
N LEU A 210 14.72 10.77 -13.89
CA LEU A 210 13.99 10.64 -12.62
C LEU A 210 13.81 12.00 -11.95
N ALA A 211 12.56 12.29 -11.60
CA ALA A 211 12.18 13.46 -10.81
C ALA A 211 12.84 13.42 -9.42
N TYR A 212 13.13 14.61 -8.87
CA TYR A 212 13.71 14.78 -7.54
C TYR A 212 13.25 16.10 -6.92
N VAL A 213 13.28 16.19 -5.59
CA VAL A 213 13.13 17.44 -4.83
C VAL A 213 14.08 17.38 -3.63
N MET A 214 14.76 18.48 -3.31
CA MET A 214 15.68 18.52 -2.17
C MET A 214 14.98 18.57 -0.80
N TYR A 215 13.74 19.06 -0.76
CA TYR A 215 12.99 19.32 0.47
C TYR A 215 11.55 18.77 0.38
N GLY A 216 11.43 17.44 0.36
CA GLY A 216 10.15 16.72 0.39
C GLY A 216 9.23 16.98 -0.82
N GLY A 217 8.12 16.28 -0.87
CA GLY A 217 7.15 16.33 -1.96
C GLY A 217 7.08 15.02 -2.74
N GLU A 218 6.38 15.05 -3.88
CA GLU A 218 6.04 13.85 -4.65
C GLU A 218 6.70 13.76 -6.04
N PRO A 219 8.00 14.03 -6.20
CA PRO A 219 8.64 13.88 -7.49
C PRO A 219 8.93 12.39 -7.77
N PHE A 220 7.89 11.61 -8.03
CA PHE A 220 8.03 10.27 -8.58
C PHE A 220 8.00 10.32 -10.10
N SER A 221 8.83 9.48 -10.71
CA SER A 221 8.67 9.08 -12.11
C SER A 221 7.99 7.73 -12.14
N TYR A 222 6.76 7.70 -12.64
CA TYR A 222 5.93 6.50 -12.66
C TYR A 222 6.02 5.79 -14.01
N TYR A 223 6.02 4.46 -13.93
CA TYR A 223 6.05 3.55 -15.06
C TYR A 223 4.94 2.51 -14.89
N ALA A 224 4.17 2.28 -15.94
CA ALA A 224 3.16 1.23 -15.98
C ALA A 224 3.71 0.03 -16.75
N VAL A 225 3.40 -1.18 -16.31
CA VAL A 225 3.84 -2.42 -16.92
C VAL A 225 2.68 -3.41 -17.06
N GLU A 226 2.62 -4.08 -18.21
CA GLU A 226 1.74 -5.23 -18.40
C GLU A 226 2.40 -6.45 -17.76
N ASN A 227 1.87 -6.89 -16.62
CA ASN A 227 2.40 -8.04 -15.90
C ASN A 227 1.26 -8.81 -15.22
N ASP A 228 1.16 -10.10 -15.54
CA ASP A 228 0.21 -11.03 -14.94
C ASP A 228 0.91 -12.04 -13.98
N ASN A 229 2.23 -11.92 -13.82
CA ASN A 229 3.01 -12.82 -12.97
C ASN A 229 3.16 -12.24 -11.56
N ALA A 230 2.86 -13.05 -10.57
CA ALA A 230 3.07 -12.74 -9.16
C ALA A 230 4.45 -13.24 -8.72
N TYR A 231 5.24 -12.40 -8.05
CA TYR A 231 6.54 -12.76 -7.49
C TYR A 231 6.68 -12.29 -6.04
N ARG A 232 7.38 -13.08 -5.24
CA ARG A 232 7.73 -12.73 -3.86
C ARG A 232 8.84 -11.68 -3.77
N HIS A 233 9.85 -11.81 -4.63
CA HIS A 233 11.02 -10.94 -4.65
C HIS A 233 10.95 -10.03 -5.86
N TRP A 234 11.27 -8.76 -5.64
CA TRP A 234 11.34 -7.75 -6.69
C TRP A 234 12.64 -6.97 -6.56
N ARG A 235 13.24 -6.60 -7.69
CA ARG A 235 14.42 -5.73 -7.69
C ARG A 235 14.47 -4.79 -8.87
N TYR A 236 15.20 -3.70 -8.67
CA TYR A 236 15.65 -2.82 -9.73
C TYR A 236 17.11 -3.16 -10.04
N LEU A 237 17.38 -3.64 -11.25
CA LEU A 237 18.74 -3.86 -11.75
C LEU A 237 19.18 -2.62 -12.52
N ILE A 238 20.15 -1.90 -11.99
CA ILE A 238 20.55 -0.58 -12.46
C ILE A 238 21.84 -0.69 -13.26
N THR A 239 21.82 -0.19 -14.50
CA THR A 239 22.92 -0.35 -15.46
C THR A 239 23.56 0.96 -15.89
N ALA A 240 22.89 2.11 -15.68
CA ALA A 240 23.54 3.42 -15.75
C ALA A 240 22.93 4.45 -14.80
N ASN A 241 23.76 5.41 -14.37
CA ASN A 241 23.34 6.68 -13.78
C ASN A 241 23.47 7.80 -14.83
N GLU A 242 23.00 9.00 -14.45
CA GLU A 242 23.19 10.23 -15.23
C GLU A 242 24.68 10.62 -15.38
N GLY A 243 25.51 10.25 -14.40
CA GLY A 243 26.96 10.41 -14.44
C GLY A 243 27.44 11.88 -14.46
N GLY A 244 28.69 12.08 -14.85
CA GLY A 244 29.38 13.37 -14.88
C GLY A 244 30.88 13.23 -14.62
N GLN A 245 31.69 14.24 -14.99
CA GLN A 245 33.17 14.16 -14.97
C GLN A 245 33.78 13.85 -13.58
N THR A 246 33.06 14.12 -12.49
CA THR A 246 33.58 14.00 -11.11
C THR A 246 32.88 12.90 -10.29
N TYR A 247 31.76 12.35 -10.77
CA TYR A 247 30.74 11.71 -9.93
C TYR A 247 30.14 10.44 -10.54
N ALA A 248 30.84 9.79 -11.48
CA ALA A 248 30.33 8.60 -12.17
C ALA A 248 30.26 7.33 -11.30
N ASN A 249 30.75 7.39 -10.06
CA ASN A 249 30.99 6.19 -9.25
C ASN A 249 29.97 5.99 -8.11
N GLU A 250 28.79 6.61 -8.18
CA GLU A 250 27.77 6.53 -7.14
C GLU A 250 26.37 6.51 -7.78
N VAL A 251 25.40 5.85 -7.13
CA VAL A 251 23.99 5.86 -7.54
C VAL A 251 23.08 5.83 -6.33
N GLY A 252 21.96 6.54 -6.39
CA GLY A 252 20.96 6.47 -5.34
C GLY A 252 19.52 6.62 -5.82
N ILE A 253 18.63 6.09 -5.00
CA ILE A 253 17.18 6.21 -5.12
C ILE A 253 16.67 6.69 -3.77
N VAL A 254 15.87 7.76 -3.80
CA VAL A 254 15.30 8.34 -2.57
C VAL A 254 14.14 7.51 -2.08
N GLU A 255 13.22 7.14 -2.96
CA GLU A 255 12.00 6.41 -2.61
C GLU A 255 11.57 5.55 -3.80
N ILE A 256 10.94 4.41 -3.50
CA ILE A 256 10.38 3.46 -4.46
C ILE A 256 9.00 3.07 -3.97
N GLU A 257 8.03 3.22 -4.88
CA GLU A 257 6.67 2.71 -4.66
C GLU A 257 6.34 1.64 -5.69
N MET A 258 5.66 0.58 -5.25
CA MET A 258 5.31 -0.55 -6.11
C MET A 258 3.82 -0.85 -5.98
N PHE A 259 3.10 -0.89 -7.09
CA PHE A 259 1.64 -0.96 -7.08
C PHE A 259 1.14 -2.23 -7.75
N GLU A 260 0.20 -2.91 -7.09
CA GLU A 260 -0.65 -3.91 -7.73
C GLU A 260 -1.83 -3.22 -8.44
N ALA A 261 -2.40 -3.90 -9.43
CA ALA A 261 -3.68 -3.43 -9.97
C ALA A 261 -4.72 -3.56 -8.86
N GLU A 262 -5.53 -2.51 -8.67
CA GLU A 262 -6.73 -2.61 -7.84
C GLU A 262 -7.55 -3.81 -8.35
N PRO A 263 -8.05 -4.70 -7.46
CA PRO A 263 -8.89 -5.80 -7.89
C PRO A 263 -10.05 -5.23 -8.72
N VAL A 264 -10.15 -5.66 -9.98
CA VAL A 264 -11.30 -5.33 -10.81
C VAL A 264 -12.49 -6.06 -10.20
N GLU A 265 -13.34 -5.34 -9.46
CA GLU A 265 -14.64 -5.84 -8.99
C GLU A 265 -15.53 -6.33 -10.14
#